data_AF-A0A2I4C6H3-F1
#
_entry.id   AF-A0A2I4C6H3-F1
#
_cell.length_a   1.000
_cell.length_b   1.000
_cell.length_c   1.000
_cell.angle_alpha   90.00
_cell.angle_beta   90.00
_cell.angle_gamma   90.00
#
_symmetry.space_group_name_H-M   'P 1'
#
loop_
_entity.id
_entity.type
_entity.pdbx_description
1 polymer ?
#
loop_
_entity_poly.entity_id
_entity_poly.type
_entity_poly.pdbx_seq_one_letter_code
_entity_poly.pdbx_strand_id
1 'polypeptide(L)'
;MKLFDSICNNKFFIDTSIILFLNKKDLFEEKISRSPLTICYPEYKGGNSYGEAANYIQGQFEDLNRHKDEKEIYPHFTCATDTKNVQFVFDAVTDVIIKINLHDIGLG
;
A
#
# COMPACT_ATOMS: atom_id res chain seq x y z
N MET A 1 -7.28 4.08 -10.75
CA MET A 1 -6.33 3.04 -10.29
C MET A 1 -5.72 2.16 -11.39
N LYS A 2 -5.90 2.46 -12.69
CA LYS A 2 -5.45 1.61 -13.81
C LYS A 2 -3.94 1.30 -13.83
N LEU A 3 -3.09 2.24 -13.41
CA LEU A 3 -1.64 2.05 -13.42
C LEU A 3 -1.21 0.95 -12.43
N PHE A 4 -1.74 0.99 -11.21
CA PHE A 4 -1.41 0.00 -10.19
C PHE A 4 -1.90 -1.39 -10.60
N ASP A 5 -3.14 -1.51 -11.10
CA ASP A 5 -3.68 -2.76 -11.63
C ASP A 5 -2.78 -3.37 -12.72
N SER A 6 -2.30 -2.56 -13.67
CA SER A 6 -1.39 -3.03 -14.73
C SER A 6 -0.01 -3.49 -14.24
N ILE A 7 0.51 -2.89 -13.16
CA ILE A 7 1.80 -3.29 -12.57
C ILE A 7 1.63 -4.52 -11.70
N CYS A 8 0.64 -4.49 -10.81
CA CYS A 8 0.35 -5.54 -9.84
C CYS A 8 0.04 -6.88 -10.52
N ASN A 9 -0.68 -6.83 -11.64
CA ASN A 9 -1.11 -8.04 -12.37
C ASN A 9 -0.28 -8.30 -13.63
N ASN A 10 0.92 -7.71 -13.73
CA ASN A 10 1.81 -7.97 -14.85
C ASN A 10 2.46 -9.35 -14.69
N LYS A 11 2.40 -10.17 -15.75
CA LYS A 11 3.03 -11.50 -15.78
C LYS A 11 4.54 -11.52 -15.46
N PHE A 12 5.24 -10.42 -15.74
CA PHE A 12 6.68 -10.30 -15.45
C PHE A 12 6.97 -9.99 -13.98
N PHE A 13 5.94 -9.61 -13.20
CA PHE A 13 6.08 -9.22 -11.82
C PHE A 13 5.29 -10.13 -10.87
N ILE A 14 4.73 -11.27 -11.30
CA ILE A 14 3.86 -12.13 -10.46
C ILE A 14 4.52 -12.44 -9.10
N ASP A 15 5.76 -12.95 -9.12
CA ASP A 15 6.50 -13.33 -7.91
C ASP A 15 7.20 -12.15 -7.20
N THR A 16 6.96 -10.93 -7.64
CA THR A 16 7.57 -9.72 -7.06
C THR A 16 6.62 -9.08 -6.07
N SER A 17 7.03 -9.02 -4.80
CA SER A 17 6.33 -8.26 -3.77
C SER A 17 6.33 -6.75 -4.07
N ILE A 18 5.29 -6.03 -3.66
CA ILE A 18 5.11 -4.61 -3.97
C ILE A 18 5.12 -3.78 -2.70
N ILE A 19 6.01 -2.80 -2.62
CA ILE A 19 5.95 -1.76 -1.59
C ILE A 19 5.09 -0.62 -2.13
N LEU A 20 3.97 -0.34 -1.48
CA LEU A 20 3.00 0.68 -1.90
C LEU A 20 3.12 1.93 -1.02
N PHE A 21 3.47 3.07 -1.62
CA PHE A 21 3.53 4.34 -0.91
C PHE A 21 2.28 5.19 -1.15
N LEU A 22 1.48 5.36 -0.10
CA LEU A 22 0.35 6.29 -0.03
C LEU A 22 0.86 7.63 0.52
N ASN A 23 1.47 8.41 -0.36
CA ASN A 23 2.11 9.67 -0.01
C ASN A 23 1.10 10.82 0.19
N LYS A 24 1.57 11.95 0.74
CA LYS A 24 0.79 13.15 1.10
C LYS A 24 -0.23 12.91 2.22
N LYS A 25 0.14 12.08 3.20
CA LYS A 25 -0.65 11.83 4.41
C LYS A 25 -1.14 13.13 5.07
N ASP A 26 -0.23 14.09 5.22
CA ASP A 26 -0.46 15.41 5.81
C ASP A 26 -1.58 16.17 5.09
N LEU A 27 -1.49 16.27 3.77
CA LEU A 27 -2.50 16.95 2.96
C LEU A 27 -3.84 16.20 2.97
N PHE A 28 -3.80 14.87 3.01
CA PHE A 28 -5.01 14.06 3.07
C PHE A 28 -5.76 14.24 4.39
N GLU A 29 -5.04 14.26 5.51
CA GLU A 29 -5.59 14.49 6.85
C GLU A 29 -6.25 15.87 6.96
N GLU A 30 -5.65 16.92 6.39
CA GLU A 30 -6.30 18.24 6.35
C GLU A 30 -7.56 18.21 5.48
N LYS A 31 -7.47 17.61 4.29
CA LYS A 31 -8.54 17.67 3.29
C LYS A 31 -9.76 16.85 3.68
N ILE A 32 -9.57 15.68 4.29
CA ILE A 32 -10.70 14.79 4.63
C ILE A 32 -11.67 15.48 5.60
N SER A 33 -11.16 16.32 6.52
CA SER A 33 -12.00 17.09 7.44
C SER A 33 -12.98 18.06 6.75
N ARG A 34 -12.64 18.52 5.54
CA ARG A 34 -13.42 19.52 4.78
C ARG A 34 -14.13 18.94 3.57
N SER A 35 -13.63 17.85 3.02
CA SER A 35 -14.10 17.25 1.78
C SER A 35 -14.27 15.75 1.99
N PRO A 36 -15.52 15.25 2.05
CA PRO A 36 -15.75 13.85 2.32
C PRO A 36 -15.22 12.96 1.19
N LEU A 37 -14.75 11.77 1.56
CA LEU A 37 -14.19 10.81 0.60
C LEU A 37 -15.21 10.40 -0.48
N THR A 38 -16.50 10.48 -0.17
CA THR A 38 -17.63 10.16 -1.07
C THR A 38 -17.65 10.97 -2.37
N ILE A 39 -16.97 12.12 -2.42
CA ILE A 39 -16.80 12.90 -3.66
C ILE A 39 -16.02 12.09 -4.71
N CYS A 40 -15.04 11.30 -4.27
CA CYS A 40 -14.20 10.47 -5.13
C CYS A 40 -14.64 9.00 -5.15
N TYR A 41 -15.23 8.53 -4.06
CA TYR A 41 -15.67 7.15 -3.87
C TYR A 41 -17.12 7.13 -3.36
N PRO A 42 -18.12 7.33 -4.22
CA PRO A 42 -19.53 7.42 -3.81
C PRO A 42 -20.05 6.22 -3.00
N GLU A 43 -19.42 5.05 -3.19
CA GLU A 43 -19.71 3.81 -2.50
C GLU A 43 -19.10 3.70 -1.09
N TYR A 44 -18.23 4.64 -0.70
CA TYR A 44 -17.63 4.69 0.63
C TYR A 44 -18.70 4.96 1.71
N LYS A 45 -18.80 4.05 2.69
CA LYS A 45 -19.77 4.11 3.80
C LYS A 45 -19.14 4.41 5.16
N GLY A 46 -17.82 4.56 5.22
CA GLY A 46 -17.10 4.84 6.47
C GLY A 46 -17.23 6.29 6.92
N GLY A 47 -16.70 6.58 8.11
CA GLY A 47 -16.66 7.91 8.68
C GLY A 47 -15.72 8.85 7.93
N ASN A 48 -15.86 10.15 8.17
CA ASN A 48 -15.00 11.17 7.57
C ASN A 48 -13.68 11.38 8.33
N SER A 49 -13.21 10.35 9.02
CA SER A 49 -11.96 10.36 9.77
C SER A 49 -10.80 9.99 8.84
N TYR A 50 -9.60 10.53 9.09
CA TYR A 50 -8.40 10.16 8.35
C TYR A 50 -8.18 8.64 8.37
N GLY A 51 -8.29 8.01 9.54
CA GLY A 51 -8.02 6.58 9.70
C GLY A 51 -8.92 5.70 8.83
N GLU A 52 -10.24 5.90 8.89
CA GLU A 52 -11.18 5.09 8.09
C GLU A 52 -11.02 5.35 6.59
N ALA A 53 -10.85 6.62 6.20
CA ALA A 53 -10.70 7.00 4.81
C ALA A 53 -9.37 6.48 4.21
N ALA A 54 -8.29 6.52 5.00
CA ALA A 54 -6.98 6.00 4.62
C ALA A 54 -7.01 4.48 4.46
N ASN A 55 -7.62 3.77 5.42
CA ASN A 55 -7.79 2.31 5.35
C ASN A 55 -8.63 1.90 4.15
N TYR A 56 -9.69 2.65 3.82
CA TYR A 56 -10.47 2.39 2.63
C TYR A 56 -9.62 2.53 1.36
N ILE A 57 -8.88 3.63 1.21
CA ILE A 57 -8.02 3.84 0.03
C ILE A 57 -6.97 2.72 -0.08
N GLN A 58 -6.36 2.31 1.04
CA GLN A 58 -5.44 1.18 1.08
C GLN A 58 -6.11 -0.10 0.57
N GLY A 59 -7.29 -0.44 1.10
CA GLY A 59 -8.07 -1.60 0.66
C GLY A 59 -8.37 -1.58 -0.83
N GLN A 60 -8.71 -0.42 -1.39
CA GLN A 60 -8.94 -0.27 -2.84
C GLN A 60 -7.70 -0.64 -3.68
N PHE A 61 -6.48 -0.47 -3.16
CA PHE A 61 -5.26 -0.92 -3.84
C PHE A 61 -4.99 -2.41 -3.62
N GLU A 62 -5.16 -2.90 -2.38
CA GLU A 62 -4.97 -4.32 -2.05
C GLU A 62 -5.94 -5.22 -2.83
N ASP A 63 -7.17 -4.76 -3.07
CA ASP A 63 -8.17 -5.49 -3.84
C ASP A 63 -7.87 -5.57 -5.34
N LEU A 64 -6.93 -4.78 -5.85
CA LEU A 64 -6.45 -4.92 -7.22
C LEU A 64 -5.45 -6.07 -7.39
N ASN A 65 -4.93 -6.62 -6.29
CA ASN A 65 -4.09 -7.80 -6.34
C ASN A 65 -4.91 -9.05 -6.64
N ARG A 66 -4.73 -9.63 -7.83
CA ARG A 66 -5.39 -10.88 -8.23
C ARG A 66 -4.65 -12.14 -7.77
N HIS A 67 -3.44 -11.97 -7.23
CA HIS A 67 -2.54 -13.03 -6.78
C HIS A 67 -2.30 -12.90 -5.28
N LYS A 68 -3.36 -12.72 -4.47
CA LYS A 68 -3.25 -12.43 -3.03
C LYS A 68 -2.49 -13.52 -2.25
N ASP A 69 -2.51 -14.76 -2.73
CA ASP A 69 -1.83 -15.90 -2.09
C ASP A 69 -0.33 -16.00 -2.45
N GLU A 70 0.09 -15.36 -3.54
CA GLU A 70 1.46 -15.47 -4.10
C GLU A 70 2.24 -14.15 -3.99
N LYS A 71 1.53 -13.03 -3.84
CA LYS A 71 2.07 -11.68 -3.88
C LYS A 71 1.60 -10.88 -2.69
N GLU A 72 2.56 -10.41 -1.90
CA GLU A 72 2.32 -9.47 -0.83
C GLU A 72 2.44 -8.02 -1.31
N ILE A 73 1.53 -7.17 -0.84
CA ILE A 73 1.60 -5.72 -0.96
C ILE A 73 1.85 -5.16 0.44
N TYR A 74 2.89 -4.35 0.59
CA TYR A 74 3.23 -3.67 1.84
C TYR A 74 2.89 -2.18 1.73
N PRO A 75 1.70 -1.76 2.19
CA PRO A 75 1.28 -0.37 2.15
C PRO A 75 1.92 0.46 3.26
N HIS A 76 2.36 1.67 2.90
CA HIS A 76 2.88 2.64 3.84
C HIS A 76 2.35 4.04 3.53
N PHE A 77 1.85 4.71 4.56
CA PHE A 77 1.46 6.12 4.49
C PHE A 77 2.69 6.99 4.71
N THR A 78 3.01 7.85 3.74
CA THR A 78 4.20 8.70 3.80
C THR A 78 3.82 10.18 3.63
N CYS A 79 4.69 11.05 4.14
CA CYS A 79 4.71 12.48 3.80
C CYS A 79 5.96 12.75 2.95
N ALA A 80 5.93 13.73 2.05
CA ALA A 80 7.06 14.05 1.19
C ALA A 80 8.35 14.38 1.99
N THR A 81 8.21 14.92 3.20
CA THR A 81 9.31 15.20 4.12
C THR A 81 9.80 13.96 4.88
N ASP A 82 9.01 12.90 4.93
CA ASP A 82 9.27 11.62 5.60
C ASP A 82 10.02 10.62 4.69
N THR A 83 10.47 11.07 3.52
CA THR A 83 11.26 10.27 2.56
C THR A 83 12.59 9.77 3.11
N LYS A 84 13.07 10.30 4.25
CA LYS A 84 14.24 9.77 4.97
C LYS A 84 13.96 8.44 5.69
N ASN A 85 12.71 8.18 6.09
CA ASN A 85 12.30 6.89 6.66
C ASN A 85 12.07 5.80 5.60
N VAL A 86 12.00 6.17 4.32
CA VAL A 86 11.79 5.22 3.23
C VAL A 86 12.94 4.22 3.13
N GLN A 87 14.19 4.65 3.37
CA GLN A 87 15.35 3.75 3.33
C GLN A 87 15.26 2.67 4.43
N PHE A 88 14.93 3.07 5.65
CA PHE A 88 14.75 2.14 6.77
C PHE A 88 13.60 1.15 6.54
N VAL A 89 12.50 1.61 5.94
CA VAL A 89 11.37 0.75 5.57
C VAL A 89 11.78 -0.21 4.45
N PHE A 90 12.52 0.27 3.46
CA PHE A 90 13.05 -0.58 2.39
C PHE A 90 13.94 -1.68 2.95
N ASP A 91 14.82 -1.34 3.89
CA ASP A 91 15.72 -2.30 4.54
C ASP A 91 14.93 -3.31 5.39
N ALA A 92 13.94 -2.86 6.17
CA ALA A 92 13.10 -3.74 6.99
C ALA A 92 12.23 -4.69 6.16
N VAL A 93 11.66 -4.21 5.05
CA VAL A 93 10.85 -5.04 4.15
C VAL A 93 11.75 -5.99 3.35
N THR A 94 12.93 -5.53 2.92
CA THR A 94 13.93 -6.40 2.28
C THR A 94 14.37 -7.51 3.22
N ASP A 95 14.62 -7.22 4.50
CA ASP A 95 14.95 -8.23 5.50
C ASP A 95 13.83 -9.25 5.72
N VAL A 96 12.56 -8.80 5.75
CA VAL A 96 11.40 -9.70 5.88
C VAL A 96 11.27 -10.59 4.63
N ILE A 97 11.33 -10.02 3.44
CA ILE A 97 11.23 -10.76 2.18
C ILE A 97 12.40 -11.74 2.02
N ILE A 98 13.63 -11.33 2.36
CA ILE A 98 14.82 -12.19 2.33
C ILE A 98 14.68 -13.32 3.36
N LYS A 99 14.17 -13.05 4.57
CA LYS A 99 13.93 -14.08 5.59
C LYS A 99 12.87 -15.08 5.16
N ILE A 100 11.78 -14.65 4.52
CA ILE A 100 10.74 -15.53 3.98
C ILE A 100 11.35 -16.43 2.88
N ASN A 101 12.09 -15.82 1.94
CA ASN A 101 12.78 -16.58 0.90
C ASN A 101 13.83 -17.56 1.46
N LEU A 102 14.56 -17.20 2.52
CA LEU A 102 15.54 -18.08 3.18
C LEU A 102 14.90 -19.21 3.98
N HIS A 103 13.75 -18.96 4.60
CA HIS A 103 12.98 -19.95 5.33
C HIS A 103 12.41 -21.04 4.39
N ASP A 104 11.93 -20.65 3.20
CA ASP A 104 11.41 -21.60 2.19
C ASP A 104 12.47 -22.54 1.59
N ILE A 105 13.76 -22.21 1.71
CA ILE A 105 14.89 -23.08 1.32
C ILE A 105 15.42 -23.96 2.47
N GLY A 106 14.80 -23.91 3.66
CA GLY A 106 15.16 -24.76 4.80
C GLY A 106 16.47 -24.38 5.50
N LEU A 107 16.93 -23.13 5.33
CA LEU A 107 18.08 -22.57 6.04
C LEU A 107 17.58 -21.55 7.08
N GLY A 108 16.96 -22.06 8.15
CA GLY A 108 16.48 -21.29 9.31
C GLY A 108 16.29 -22.18 10.52
#